data_AF-A0A8H7S9Q0-F1
#
_entry.id   AF-A0A8H7S9Q0-F1
#
_cell.length_a   1.000
_cell.length_b   1.000
_cell.length_c   1.000
_cell.angle_alpha   90.00
_cell.angle_beta   90.00
_cell.angle_gamma   90.00
#
_symmetry.space_group_name_H-M   'P 1'
#
loop_
_entity.id
_entity.type
_entity.pdbx_description
1 polymer ?
#
loop_
_entity_poly.entity_id
_entity_poly.type
_entity_poly.pdbx_seq_one_letter_code
_entity_poly.pdbx_strand_id
1 'polypeptide(L)'
;MLSKQHLISCHRIHIFLSIFKNISDPISFVLNRLPKAPSTSHQKRVYWKIIWPKLCFILHQLHRTCRPDYYTTPSPPKNQFGHLLLQWIEPPLVPHPPLLNL
;
A
#
# COMPACT_ATOMS: atom_id res chain seq x y z
N MET A 1 -17.81 -11.45 -16.18
CA MET A 1 -16.69 -10.54 -15.89
C MET A 1 -16.75 -10.14 -14.43
N LEU A 2 -15.68 -10.36 -13.65
CA LEU A 2 -15.62 -9.90 -12.26
C LEU A 2 -15.47 -8.37 -12.25
N SER A 3 -16.53 -7.64 -11.93
CA SER A 3 -16.53 -6.18 -11.83
C SER A 3 -15.72 -5.72 -10.60
N LYS A 4 -15.09 -4.54 -10.67
CA LYS A 4 -14.45 -3.84 -9.53
C LYS A 4 -15.36 -3.79 -8.30
N GLN A 5 -16.67 -3.63 -8.51
CA GLN A 5 -17.68 -3.64 -7.43
C GLN A 5 -17.84 -5.02 -6.77
N HIS A 6 -17.72 -6.10 -7.55
CA HIS A 6 -17.78 -7.46 -7.03
C HIS A 6 -16.55 -7.76 -6.16
N LEU A 7 -15.38 -7.22 -6.48
CA LEU A 7 -14.16 -7.39 -5.67
C LEU A 7 -14.18 -6.51 -4.41
N ILE A 8 -14.74 -5.31 -4.47
CA ILE A 8 -14.98 -4.45 -3.29
C ILE A 8 -15.93 -5.13 -2.30
N SER A 9 -17.02 -5.71 -2.81
CA SER A 9 -18.02 -6.44 -2.02
C SER A 9 -17.48 -7.77 -1.48
N CYS A 10 -16.88 -8.61 -2.33
CA CYS A 10 -16.44 -9.96 -1.96
C CYS A 10 -15.14 -9.99 -1.14
N HIS A 11 -14.23 -9.02 -1.30
CA HIS A 11 -12.88 -9.13 -0.70
C HIS A 11 -12.71 -8.39 0.63
N ARG A 12 -13.81 -7.92 1.26
CA ARG A 12 -13.75 -7.18 2.54
C ARG A 12 -12.65 -6.08 2.50
N ILE A 13 -12.50 -5.39 1.37
CA ILE A 13 -11.42 -4.42 1.12
C ILE A 13 -11.41 -3.34 2.21
N HIS A 14 -12.59 -2.94 2.69
CA HIS A 14 -12.78 -2.06 3.83
C HIS A 14 -12.06 -2.55 5.09
N ILE A 15 -12.19 -3.84 5.43
CA ILE A 15 -11.52 -4.43 6.60
C ILE A 15 -10.02 -4.50 6.35
N PHE A 16 -9.61 -4.91 5.15
CA PHE A 16 -8.20 -5.05 4.82
C PHE A 16 -7.43 -3.73 4.91
N LEU A 17 -8.01 -2.66 4.34
CA LEU A 17 -7.47 -1.30 4.37
C LEU A 17 -7.79 -0.53 5.67
N SER A 18 -8.52 -1.12 6.61
CA SER A 18 -8.98 -0.45 7.84
C SER A 18 -9.76 0.86 7.55
N ILE A 19 -10.65 0.84 6.55
CA ILE A 19 -11.49 1.97 6.12
C ILE A 19 -12.95 1.70 6.47
N PHE A 20 -13.69 2.76 6.80
CA PHE A 20 -15.15 2.69 7.01
C PHE A 20 -15.89 2.11 5.80
N LYS A 21 -16.91 1.29 6.07
CA LYS A 21 -17.75 0.66 5.05
C LYS A 21 -18.62 1.65 4.26
N ASN A 22 -18.80 2.88 4.75
CA ASN A 22 -19.59 3.90 4.04
C ASN A 22 -18.85 4.48 2.81
N ILE A 23 -17.55 4.25 2.69
CA ILE A 23 -16.75 4.76 1.57
C ILE A 23 -17.08 3.92 0.35
N SER A 24 -17.65 4.50 -0.71
CA SER A 24 -18.06 3.70 -1.88
C SER A 24 -16.88 3.09 -2.65
N ASP A 25 -15.71 3.74 -2.64
CA ASP A 25 -14.51 3.24 -3.31
C ASP A 25 -13.30 3.35 -2.36
N PRO A 26 -13.05 2.32 -1.53
CA PRO A 26 -11.97 2.35 -0.55
C PRO A 26 -10.59 2.43 -1.20
N ILE A 27 -10.43 1.95 -2.43
CA ILE A 27 -9.15 1.95 -3.15
C ILE A 27 -8.81 3.37 -3.60
N SER A 28 -9.73 4.03 -4.31
CA SER A 28 -9.54 5.42 -4.75
C SER A 28 -9.38 6.36 -3.57
N PHE A 29 -10.09 6.10 -2.46
CA PHE A 29 -9.94 6.87 -1.23
C PHE A 29 -8.51 6.85 -0.68
N VAL A 30 -7.83 5.70 -0.66
CA VAL A 30 -6.43 5.62 -0.21
C VAL A 30 -5.50 6.24 -1.23
N LEU A 31 -5.68 5.95 -2.52
CA LEU A 31 -4.85 6.51 -3.60
C LEU A 31 -4.86 8.04 -3.60
N ASN A 32 -6.02 8.65 -3.38
CA ASN A 32 -6.15 10.11 -3.31
C ASN A 32 -5.48 10.73 -2.07
N ARG A 33 -5.13 9.92 -1.07
CA ARG A 33 -4.42 10.37 0.14
C ARG A 33 -2.91 10.17 0.05
N LEU A 34 -2.40 9.67 -1.06
CA LEU A 34 -0.97 9.42 -1.22
C LEU A 34 -0.14 10.64 -0.82
N PRO A 35 0.99 10.43 -0.13
CA PRO A 35 1.82 11.52 0.30
C PRO A 35 2.39 12.23 -0.95
N LYS A 36 2.10 13.52 -1.07
CA LYS A 36 2.64 14.38 -2.14
C LYS A 36 4.06 14.89 -1.84
N ALA A 37 4.45 14.82 -0.58
CA ALA A 37 5.80 15.09 -0.10
C ALA A 37 6.16 14.07 1.00
N PRO A 38 7.45 13.81 1.25
CA PRO A 38 7.89 12.93 2.33
C PRO A 38 7.31 13.44 3.65
N SER A 39 6.60 12.58 4.39
CA SER A 39 5.91 13.03 5.58
C SER A 39 6.88 13.19 6.74
N THR A 40 6.93 14.39 7.32
CA THR A 40 7.64 14.67 8.58
C THR A 40 7.00 13.99 9.79
N SER A 41 5.73 13.59 9.70
CA SER A 41 4.99 12.96 10.80
C SER A 41 5.26 11.46 10.88
N HIS A 42 5.85 11.02 11.99
CA HIS A 42 6.08 9.59 12.27
C HIS A 42 4.81 8.74 12.10
N GLN A 43 3.67 9.22 12.60
CA GLN A 43 2.39 8.51 12.52
C GLN A 43 1.95 8.28 11.06
N LYS A 44 2.10 9.28 10.19
CA LYS A 44 1.79 9.13 8.76
C LYS A 44 2.73 8.12 8.09
N ARG A 45 4.02 8.11 8.44
CA ARG A 45 4.97 7.12 7.90
C ARG A 45 4.60 5.70 8.31
N VAL A 46 4.27 5.48 9.58
CA VAL A 46 3.83 4.16 10.08
C VAL A 46 2.54 3.71 9.40
N TYR A 47 1.57 4.62 9.26
CA TYR A 47 0.34 4.34 8.51
C TYR A 47 0.65 3.86 7.08
N TRP A 48 1.48 4.59 6.33
CA TRP A 48 1.82 4.22 4.96
C TRP A 48 2.64 2.93 4.87
N LYS A 49 3.55 2.67 5.82
CA LYS A 49 4.27 1.39 5.91
C LYS A 49 3.32 0.19 6.04
N ILE A 50 2.18 0.35 6.70
CA ILE A 50 1.18 -0.71 6.90
C ILE A 50 0.19 -0.78 5.73
N ILE A 51 -0.31 0.36 5.25
CA ILE A 51 -1.39 0.43 4.27
C ILE A 51 -0.89 0.20 2.85
N TRP A 52 0.32 0.66 2.52
CA TRP A 52 0.82 0.61 1.15
C TRP A 52 1.01 -0.82 0.62
N PRO A 53 1.65 -1.76 1.35
CA PRO A 53 1.76 -3.15 0.89
C PRO A 53 0.39 -3.81 0.67
N LYS A 54 -0.58 -3.48 1.52
CA LYS A 54 -1.96 -3.98 1.42
C LYS A 54 -2.65 -3.46 0.15
N LEU A 55 -2.50 -2.17 -0.13
CA LEU A 55 -3.05 -1.55 -1.33
C LEU A 55 -2.43 -2.13 -2.61
N CYS A 56 -1.10 -2.30 -2.63
CA CYS A 56 -0.41 -2.93 -3.75
C CYS A 56 -0.90 -4.35 -4.00
N PHE A 57 -1.10 -5.16 -2.95
CA PHE A 57 -1.65 -6.50 -3.08
C PHE A 57 -3.05 -6.48 -3.71
N ILE A 58 -3.94 -5.59 -3.26
CA ILE A 58 -5.29 -5.46 -3.84
C ILE A 58 -5.23 -5.08 -5.33
N LEU A 59 -4.39 -4.10 -5.67
CA LEU A 59 -4.21 -3.65 -7.06
C LEU A 59 -3.68 -4.77 -7.95
N HIS A 60 -2.73 -5.56 -7.46
CA HIS A 60 -2.21 -6.72 -8.18
C HIS A 60 -3.30 -7.80 -8.40
N GLN A 61 -4.08 -8.11 -7.37
CA GLN A 61 -5.18 -9.07 -7.49
C GLN A 61 -6.27 -8.58 -8.47
N LEU A 62 -6.59 -7.29 -8.45
CA LEU A 62 -7.49 -6.67 -9.44
C LEU A 62 -6.95 -6.79 -10.86
N HIS A 63 -5.68 -6.47 -11.05
CA HIS A 63 -5.03 -6.52 -12.35
C HIS A 63 -5.02 -7.95 -12.93
N ARG A 64 -4.73 -8.97 -12.10
CA ARG A 64 -4.83 -10.38 -12.49
C ARG A 64 -6.24 -10.80 -12.86
N THR A 65 -7.24 -10.33 -12.09
CA THR A 65 -8.65 -10.69 -12.30
C THR A 65 -9.21 -10.07 -13.59
N CYS A 66 -8.80 -8.83 -13.91
CA CYS A 66 -9.25 -8.13 -15.12
C CYS A 66 -8.53 -8.58 -16.39
N ARG A 67 -7.34 -9.19 -16.28
CA ARG A 67 -6.56 -9.68 -17.43
C ARG A 67 -6.01 -11.09 -17.13
N PRO A 68 -6.88 -12.11 -17.11
CA PRO A 68 -6.48 -13.49 -16.82
C PRO A 68 -5.45 -14.01 -17.84
N ASP A 69 -5.50 -13.52 -19.09
CA ASP A 69 -4.62 -13.93 -20.19
C ASP A 69 -3.16 -13.45 -20.08
N TYR A 70 -2.83 -12.64 -19.07
CA TYR A 70 -1.54 -11.96 -18.96
C TYR A 70 -0.59 -12.56 -17.91
N TYR A 71 -1.02 -13.56 -17.12
CA TYR A 71 -0.23 -14.06 -15.99
C TYR A 71 -0.16 -15.59 -15.91
N THR A 72 0.87 -16.17 -16.53
CA THR A 72 1.43 -17.49 -16.18
C THR A 72 2.50 -17.38 -15.09
N THR A 73 2.86 -16.16 -14.69
CA THR A 73 3.98 -15.89 -13.76
C THR A 73 3.51 -15.98 -12.30
N PRO A 74 4.24 -16.68 -11.42
CA PRO A 74 3.90 -16.77 -10.00
C PRO A 74 3.81 -15.38 -9.37
N SER A 75 2.81 -15.19 -8.50
CA SER A 75 2.63 -13.95 -7.75
C SER A 75 3.94 -13.57 -7.06
N PRO A 76 4.47 -12.36 -7.24
CA PRO A 76 5.62 -11.91 -6.49
C PRO A 76 5.34 -11.99 -4.99
N PRO A 77 6.36 -12.25 -4.16
CA PRO A 77 6.20 -12.24 -2.71
C PRO A 77 5.64 -10.89 -2.26
N LYS A 78 4.78 -10.90 -1.24
CA LYS A 78 4.07 -9.71 -0.70
C LYS A 78 5.00 -8.51 -0.41
N ASN A 79 6.29 -8.77 -0.26
CA ASN A 79 7.31 -7.84 0.20
C ASN A 79 7.95 -7.04 -0.94
N GLN A 80 7.66 -7.36 -2.21
CA GLN A 80 8.32 -6.73 -3.36
C GLN A 80 7.56 -5.52 -3.92
N PHE A 81 6.26 -5.41 -3.61
CA PHE A 81 5.46 -4.30 -4.10
C PHE A 81 5.59 -3.07 -3.22
N GLY A 82 5.87 -1.93 -3.86
CA GLY A 82 5.74 -0.64 -3.20
C GLY A 82 6.96 -0.17 -2.40
N HIS A 83 8.09 -0.89 -2.46
CA HIS A 83 9.34 -0.53 -1.79
C HIS A 83 9.78 0.92 -2.09
N LEU A 84 9.58 1.41 -3.32
CA LEU A 84 9.94 2.77 -3.71
C LEU A 84 9.22 3.85 -2.90
N LEU A 85 7.91 3.67 -2.63
CA LEU A 85 7.16 4.62 -1.81
C LEU A 85 7.59 4.52 -0.34
N LEU A 86 7.89 3.31 0.14
CA LEU A 86 8.36 3.12 1.51
C LEU A 86 9.72 3.80 1.74
N GLN A 87 10.66 3.60 0.82
CA GLN A 87 11.98 4.23 0.83
C GLN A 87 11.88 5.76 0.75
N TRP A 88 10.98 6.29 -0.08
CA TRP A 88 10.78 7.73 -0.22
C TRP A 88 10.15 8.39 1.03
N ILE A 89 9.36 7.65 1.80
CA ILE A 89 8.72 8.16 3.03
C ILE A 89 9.66 8.08 4.23
N GLU A 90 10.73 7.27 4.17
CA GLU A 90 11.69 7.21 5.25
C GLU A 90 12.47 8.53 5.38
N PRO A 91 12.68 9.02 6.60
CA PRO A 91 13.58 10.15 6.80
C PRO A 91 14.99 9.75 6.35
N PRO A 92 15.79 10.71 5.84
CA PRO A 92 17.20 10.45 5.61
C PRO A 92 17.81 9.91 6.90
N LEU A 93 18.57 8.82 6.79
CA LEU A 93 19.32 8.25 7.91
C LEU A 93 20.26 9.35 8.42
N VAL A 94 19.91 10.00 9.52
CA VAL A 94 20.82 10.92 10.20
C VAL A 94 21.94 10.03 10.75
N PRO A 95 23.20 10.24 10.33
CA PRO A 95 24.32 9.50 10.91
C PRO A 95 24.30 9.75 12.41
N HIS A 96 24.18 8.69 13.22
CA HIS A 96 24.37 8.83 14.65
C HIS A 96 25.82 9.26 14.88
N PRO A 97 26.08 10.36 15.62
CA PRO A 97 27.44 10.69 15.99
C PRO A 97 28.03 9.51 16.77
N PRO A 98 29.29 9.11 16.50
CA PRO A 98 29.92 8.04 17.25
C PRO A 98 29.90 8.41 18.74
N LEU A 99 29.44 7.48 19.57
CA LEU A 99 29.54 7.63 21.02
C LEU A 99 31.03 7.75 21.35
N LEU A 100 31.47 8.97 21.65
CA LEU A 100 32.76 9.21 22.29
C LEU A 100 32.66 8.59 23.68
N ASN A 101 33.21 7.39 23.83
CA ASN A 101 33.49 6.78 25.12
C ASN A 101 34.46 7.71 25.86
N LEU A 102 33.94 8.44 26.86
CA LEU A 102 34.71 9.07 27.93
C LEU A 102 34.98 8.06 29.03
#